data_AF-A0A939Y7C1-F1
#
_entry.id   AF-A0A939Y7C1-F1
#
_cell.length_a   1.000
_cell.length_b   1.000
_cell.length_c   1.000
_cell.angle_alpha   90.00
_cell.angle_beta   90.00
_cell.angle_gamma   90.00
#
_symmetry.space_group_name_H-M   'P 1'
#
loop_
_entity.id
_entity.type
_entity.pdbx_description
1 polymer ?
#
loop_
_entity_poly.entity_id
_entity_poly.type
_entity_poly.pdbx_seq_one_letter_code
_entity_poly.pdbx_strand_id
1 'polypeptide(L)'
;MTEASFRKIGCLLLCLFVLWPFGLAFAEGESHIPCTCGQDPCTCFLQEGDRGGMVRAAALALRREGYLAKKGPTLIFTDQIRQAVVSFQQDHALTVTGMLDDETLTWILWGVSASELDAQMPAARRQLQTYTETVWISSEGGSKRHGSADCSGMRHPRKVSIRNAEKAGYGACLKCQEEREQTVLTWGK
;
A
#
# COMPACT_ATOMS: atom_id res chain seq x y z
N MET A 1 24.10 62.86 -8.04
CA MET A 1 23.69 64.23 -8.42
C MET A 1 23.33 64.17 -9.89
N THR A 2 22.14 64.44 -10.40
CA THR A 2 20.86 65.01 -9.94
C THR A 2 19.86 64.78 -11.09
N GLU A 3 18.61 64.45 -10.76
CA GLU A 3 17.30 64.90 -11.32
C GLU A 3 17.18 65.27 -12.82
N ALA A 4 16.10 64.96 -13.55
CA ALA A 4 14.67 65.23 -13.29
C ALA A 4 13.80 64.36 -14.25
N SER A 5 12.73 63.69 -13.82
CA SER A 5 11.35 64.19 -13.60
C SER A 5 10.71 64.86 -14.82
N PHE A 6 9.74 64.19 -15.47
CA PHE A 6 8.53 64.87 -15.97
C PHE A 6 7.31 63.94 -16.03
N ARG A 7 6.17 64.56 -15.70
CA ARG A 7 4.88 64.01 -15.25
C ARG A 7 3.94 63.51 -16.36
N LYS A 8 3.12 62.52 -15.98
CA LYS A 8 1.66 62.35 -16.21
C LYS A 8 1.08 62.78 -17.57
N ILE A 9 0.51 61.83 -18.32
CA ILE A 9 -0.78 61.95 -19.02
C ILE A 9 -1.39 60.55 -19.09
N GLY A 10 -2.62 60.41 -18.62
CA GLY A 10 -3.41 59.19 -18.78
C GLY A 10 -3.90 59.04 -20.21
N CYS A 11 -4.05 57.80 -20.67
CA CYS A 11 -4.97 57.52 -21.76
C CYS A 11 -5.56 56.13 -21.56
N LEU A 12 -6.83 56.19 -21.18
CA LEU A 12 -7.83 55.15 -21.17
C LEU A 12 -7.88 54.51 -22.57
N LEU A 13 -7.50 53.24 -22.72
CA LEU A 13 -7.87 52.45 -23.89
C LEU A 13 -8.07 50.99 -23.47
N LEU A 14 -9.34 50.70 -23.19
CA LEU A 14 -9.96 49.39 -23.35
C LEU A 14 -9.44 48.72 -24.62
N CYS A 15 -8.84 47.53 -24.49
CA CYS A 15 -8.94 46.45 -25.47
C CYS A 15 -8.36 45.16 -24.88
N LEU A 16 -8.98 44.03 -25.24
CA LEU A 16 -8.56 42.65 -25.00
C LEU A 16 -9.11 41.97 -23.73
N PHE A 17 -10.44 41.98 -23.61
CA PHE A 17 -11.23 41.05 -22.79
C PHE A 17 -11.48 39.69 -23.48
N VAL A 18 -10.47 39.14 -24.16
CA VAL A 18 -10.59 37.82 -24.81
C VAL A 18 -9.24 37.10 -24.73
N LEU A 19 -8.84 36.66 -23.54
CA LEU A 19 -7.91 35.55 -23.36
C LEU A 19 -8.19 34.85 -22.01
N TRP A 20 -9.08 33.86 -22.07
CA TRP A 20 -8.83 32.52 -21.51
C TRP A 20 -8.52 32.39 -20.01
N PRO A 21 -9.49 31.97 -19.19
CA PRO A 21 -9.22 31.02 -18.13
C PRO A 21 -9.79 29.68 -18.58
N PHE A 22 -9.00 28.87 -19.29
CA PHE A 22 -9.09 27.43 -19.03
C PHE A 22 -8.80 27.34 -17.54
N GLY A 23 -9.87 27.19 -16.76
CA GLY A 23 -9.80 26.45 -15.53
C GLY A 23 -9.26 25.08 -15.90
N LEU A 24 -7.94 24.94 -15.88
CA LEU A 24 -7.31 23.67 -15.59
C LEU A 24 -7.73 23.37 -14.16
N ALA A 25 -8.91 22.75 -14.05
CA ALA A 25 -9.15 21.75 -13.05
C ALA A 25 -7.97 20.78 -13.17
N PHE A 26 -6.95 20.99 -12.33
CA PHE A 26 -6.08 19.91 -11.92
C PHE A 26 -7.00 18.93 -11.21
N ALA A 27 -7.58 18.00 -11.99
CA ALA A 27 -8.07 16.76 -11.44
C ALA A 27 -6.85 16.17 -10.73
N GLU A 28 -6.94 16.11 -9.41
CA GLU A 28 -6.05 15.32 -8.58
C GLU A 28 -6.17 13.89 -9.09
N GLY A 29 -5.31 13.55 -10.04
CA GLY A 29 -5.06 12.18 -10.41
C GLY A 29 -4.41 11.56 -9.20
N GLU A 30 -5.22 10.94 -8.34
CA GLU A 30 -4.75 9.95 -7.40
C GLU A 30 -3.91 8.95 -8.21
N SER A 31 -2.59 9.07 -8.10
CA SER A 31 -1.63 8.23 -8.81
C SER A 31 -1.54 6.87 -8.14
N HIS A 32 -2.68 6.22 -7.99
CA HIS A 32 -2.74 4.81 -7.63
C HIS A 32 -2.30 4.03 -8.86
N ILE A 33 -1.10 3.45 -8.80
CA ILE A 33 -0.62 2.51 -9.81
C ILE A 33 -1.67 1.38 -9.90
N PRO A 34 -2.40 1.25 -11.02
CA PRO A 34 -3.34 0.16 -11.18
C PRO A 34 -2.53 -1.14 -11.20
N CYS A 35 -2.76 -2.00 -10.22
CA CYS A 35 -2.11 -3.29 -10.15
C CYS A 35 -2.63 -4.16 -11.31
N THR A 36 -1.87 -4.29 -12.38
CA THR A 36 -2.21 -5.11 -13.56
C THR A 36 -1.86 -6.59 -13.30
N CYS A 37 -2.33 -7.15 -12.17
CA CYS A 37 -2.16 -8.57 -11.87
C CYS A 37 -3.21 -9.47 -12.56
N GLY A 38 -4.14 -8.89 -13.33
CA GLY A 38 -5.13 -9.63 -14.10
C GLY A 38 -6.20 -10.33 -13.25
N GLN A 39 -6.32 -9.96 -11.97
CA GLN A 39 -7.41 -10.40 -11.09
C GLN A 39 -8.14 -9.20 -10.51
N ASP A 40 -9.47 -9.22 -10.63
CA ASP A 40 -10.39 -8.28 -10.02
C ASP A 40 -11.07 -9.01 -8.83
N PRO A 41 -10.96 -8.50 -7.59
CA PRO A 41 -10.32 -7.25 -7.18
C PRO A 41 -8.79 -7.34 -7.12
N CYS A 42 -8.13 -6.27 -7.59
CA CYS A 42 -6.69 -6.07 -7.50
C CYS A 42 -6.25 -6.05 -6.04
N THR A 43 -5.79 -7.19 -5.51
CA THR A 43 -5.13 -7.21 -4.19
C THR A 43 -3.88 -6.36 -4.26
N CYS A 44 -3.87 -5.21 -3.56
CA CYS A 44 -2.78 -4.22 -3.51
C CYS A 44 -1.55 -4.70 -2.72
N PHE A 45 -1.29 -6.00 -2.72
CA PHE A 45 -0.16 -6.62 -2.03
C PHE A 45 0.34 -7.82 -2.83
N LEU A 46 1.62 -8.15 -2.66
CA LEU A 46 2.20 -9.37 -3.22
C LEU A 46 2.68 -10.27 -2.08
N GLN A 47 2.49 -11.57 -2.24
CA GLN A 47 2.96 -12.58 -1.30
C GLN A 47 3.38 -13.85 -2.04
N GLU A 48 3.87 -14.82 -1.28
CA GLU A 48 4.28 -16.12 -1.80
C GLU A 48 3.18 -16.77 -2.66
N GLY A 49 3.58 -17.26 -3.84
CA GLY A 49 2.69 -17.86 -4.84
C GLY A 49 2.17 -16.89 -5.89
N ASP A 50 2.18 -15.57 -5.64
CA ASP A 50 1.77 -14.58 -6.63
C ASP A 50 2.69 -14.55 -7.84
N ARG A 51 2.14 -14.13 -8.99
CA ARG A 51 2.84 -14.15 -10.27
C ARG A 51 2.62 -12.87 -11.07
N GLY A 52 3.54 -12.58 -11.98
CA GLY A 52 3.37 -11.56 -13.02
C GLY A 52 4.37 -10.40 -12.96
N GLY A 53 4.04 -9.32 -13.67
CA GLY A 53 4.93 -8.17 -13.86
C GLY A 53 5.29 -7.44 -12.56
N MET A 54 4.36 -7.36 -11.61
CA MET A 54 4.58 -6.71 -10.31
C MET A 54 5.58 -7.49 -9.44
N VAL A 55 5.54 -8.82 -9.48
CA VAL A 55 6.54 -9.67 -8.82
C VAL A 55 7.93 -9.43 -9.40
N ARG A 56 8.04 -9.27 -10.72
CA ARG A 56 9.29 -8.91 -11.37
C ARG A 56 9.79 -7.55 -10.89
N ALA A 57 8.93 -6.54 -10.89
CA ALA A 57 9.29 -5.20 -10.42
C ALA A 57 9.80 -5.21 -8.97
N ALA A 58 9.07 -5.88 -8.08
CA ALA A 58 9.45 -6.09 -6.69
C ALA A 58 10.80 -6.80 -6.53
N ALA A 59 11.02 -7.91 -7.27
CA ALA A 59 12.28 -8.64 -7.22
C ALA A 59 13.47 -7.80 -7.71
N LEU A 60 13.26 -6.92 -8.71
CA LEU A 60 14.30 -5.97 -9.13
C LEU A 60 14.57 -4.92 -8.06
N ALA A 61 13.55 -4.42 -7.37
CA ALA A 61 13.72 -3.45 -6.30
C ALA A 61 14.49 -4.06 -5.11
N LEU A 62 14.10 -5.25 -4.64
CA LEU A 62 14.84 -5.98 -3.58
C LEU A 62 16.32 -6.25 -3.93
N ARG A 63 16.63 -6.49 -5.21
CA ARG A 63 18.03 -6.65 -5.67
C ARG A 63 18.82 -5.35 -5.63
N ARG A 64 18.16 -4.23 -5.92
CA ARG A 64 18.76 -2.90 -5.88
C ARG A 64 19.12 -2.53 -4.44
N GLU A 65 18.22 -2.85 -3.52
CA GLU A 65 18.40 -2.67 -2.08
C GLU A 65 19.33 -3.73 -1.44
N GLY A 66 19.75 -4.75 -2.18
CA GLY A 66 20.73 -5.75 -1.72
C GLY A 66 20.15 -6.96 -0.98
N TYR A 67 18.83 -7.03 -0.77
CA TYR A 67 18.15 -8.12 -0.07
C TYR A 67 17.96 -9.39 -0.92
N LEU A 68 18.11 -9.28 -2.25
CA LEU A 68 17.96 -10.42 -3.16
C LEU A 68 19.18 -10.54 -4.08
N ALA A 69 19.69 -11.77 -4.25
CA ALA A 69 20.82 -12.02 -5.14
C ALA A 69 20.50 -11.65 -6.61
N LYS A 70 21.52 -11.16 -7.32
CA LYS A 70 21.46 -10.82 -8.75
C LYS A 70 21.40 -12.10 -9.61
N LYS A 71 20.20 -12.69 -9.70
CA LYS A 71 19.85 -13.79 -10.61
C LYS A 71 19.00 -13.27 -11.78
N GLY A 72 18.71 -14.13 -12.77
CA GLY A 72 17.81 -13.81 -13.88
C GLY A 72 16.42 -13.32 -13.44
N PRO A 73 15.62 -12.75 -14.33
CA PRO A 73 14.29 -12.24 -13.99
C PRO A 73 13.40 -13.36 -13.44
N THR A 74 12.66 -13.09 -12.36
CA THR A 74 11.62 -13.99 -11.83
C THR A 74 10.25 -13.35 -11.98
N LEU A 75 9.26 -14.16 -12.32
CA LEU A 75 7.85 -13.78 -12.43
C LEU A 75 7.00 -14.40 -11.32
N ILE A 76 7.60 -15.15 -10.40
CA ILE A 76 6.90 -15.85 -9.32
C ILE A 76 7.48 -15.38 -7.99
N PHE A 77 6.60 -15.05 -7.04
CA PHE A 77 6.96 -14.64 -5.70
C PHE A 77 7.29 -15.92 -4.91
N THR A 78 8.56 -16.29 -4.90
CA THR A 78 9.06 -17.49 -4.24
C THR A 78 9.29 -17.25 -2.76
N ASP A 79 9.50 -18.33 -1.99
CA ASP A 79 9.95 -18.23 -0.59
C ASP A 79 11.24 -17.41 -0.44
N GLN A 80 12.16 -17.46 -1.41
CA GLN A 80 13.36 -16.61 -1.41
C GLN A 80 13.02 -15.12 -1.45
N ILE A 81 11.99 -14.72 -2.22
CA ILE A 81 11.52 -13.34 -2.25
C ILE A 81 10.84 -13.00 -0.92
N ARG A 82 10.02 -13.90 -0.37
CA ARG A 82 9.39 -13.71 0.94
C ARG A 82 10.41 -13.46 2.03
N GLN A 83 11.49 -14.25 2.08
CA GLN A 83 12.59 -14.05 3.04
C GLN A 83 13.29 -12.71 2.83
N ALA A 84 13.55 -12.31 1.59
CA ALA A 84 14.12 -11.00 1.28
C ALA A 84 13.22 -9.84 1.74
N VAL A 85 11.90 -9.98 1.59
CA VAL A 85 10.91 -9.00 2.09
C VAL A 85 10.91 -8.95 3.62
N VAL A 86 10.97 -10.10 4.29
CA VAL A 86 11.08 -10.15 5.75
C VAL A 86 12.32 -9.39 6.23
N SER A 87 13.49 -9.63 5.63
CA SER A 87 14.71 -8.93 5.98
C SER A 87 14.61 -7.42 5.71
N PHE A 88 14.06 -7.04 4.55
CA PHE A 88 13.80 -5.63 4.23
C PHE A 88 12.91 -4.98 5.30
N GLN A 89 11.82 -5.63 5.67
CA GLN A 89 10.90 -5.10 6.68
C GLN A 89 11.56 -4.93 8.05
N GLN A 90 12.39 -5.90 8.46
CA GLN A 90 13.13 -5.85 9.72
C GLN A 90 14.11 -4.67 9.76
N ASP A 91 14.93 -4.54 8.73
CA ASP A 91 16.00 -3.52 8.67
C ASP A 91 15.45 -2.11 8.55
N HIS A 92 14.25 -1.98 7.99
CA HIS A 92 13.54 -0.73 7.79
C HIS A 92 12.50 -0.43 8.87
N ALA A 93 12.45 -1.22 9.96
CA ALA A 93 11.51 -1.06 11.07
C ALA A 93 10.02 -1.03 10.63
N LEU A 94 9.72 -1.74 9.55
CA LEU A 94 8.38 -2.00 9.06
C LEU A 94 7.75 -3.15 9.84
N THR A 95 6.44 -3.31 9.68
CA THR A 95 5.80 -4.52 10.20
C THR A 95 6.23 -5.75 9.40
N VAL A 96 6.73 -6.77 10.10
CA VAL A 96 7.29 -7.97 9.47
C VAL A 96 6.17 -8.94 9.07
N THR A 97 5.53 -8.66 7.94
CA THR A 97 4.44 -9.46 7.37
C THR A 97 4.93 -10.54 6.40
N GLY A 98 6.12 -10.35 5.84
CA GLY A 98 6.66 -11.16 4.72
C GLY A 98 5.91 -10.95 3.40
N MET A 99 4.96 -10.01 3.37
CA MET A 99 4.20 -9.60 2.20
C MET A 99 4.68 -8.23 1.75
N LEU A 100 4.68 -7.97 0.46
CA LEU A 100 4.78 -6.61 -0.05
C LEU A 100 3.41 -5.96 0.07
N ASP A 101 3.06 -5.55 1.29
CA ASP A 101 1.92 -4.68 1.57
C ASP A 101 2.20 -3.24 1.12
N ASP A 102 1.25 -2.35 1.27
CA ASP A 102 1.34 -0.96 0.82
C ASP A 102 2.49 -0.17 1.42
N GLU A 103 2.79 -0.38 2.71
CA GLU A 103 3.88 0.30 3.39
C GLU A 103 5.21 -0.17 2.79
N THR A 104 5.37 -1.48 2.66
CA THR A 104 6.56 -2.08 2.07
C THR A 104 6.70 -1.72 0.58
N LEU A 105 5.61 -1.71 -0.18
CA LEU A 105 5.58 -1.32 -1.60
C LEU A 105 5.93 0.16 -1.78
N THR A 106 5.36 1.02 -0.92
CA THR A 106 5.61 2.46 -0.95
C THR A 106 7.08 2.75 -0.73
N TRP A 107 7.70 2.10 0.26
CA TRP A 107 9.12 2.26 0.49
C TRP A 107 9.93 1.70 -0.68
N ILE A 108 9.74 0.44 -1.02
CA ILE A 108 10.65 -0.24 -1.94
C ILE A 108 10.55 0.28 -3.37
N LEU A 109 9.39 0.83 -3.78
CA LEU A 109 9.18 1.35 -5.13
C LEU A 109 9.39 2.86 -5.24
N TRP A 110 9.07 3.63 -4.19
CA TRP A 110 9.09 5.09 -4.25
C TRP A 110 10.09 5.75 -3.29
N GLY A 111 10.78 4.99 -2.44
CA GLY A 111 11.84 5.49 -1.56
C GLY A 111 11.35 6.28 -0.35
N VAL A 112 10.06 6.22 -0.02
CA VAL A 112 9.47 6.88 1.15
C VAL A 112 9.63 6.00 2.38
N SER A 113 10.32 6.48 3.41
CA SER A 113 10.61 5.70 4.63
C SER A 113 9.40 5.58 5.58
N ALA A 114 9.38 4.55 6.43
CA ALA A 114 8.37 4.42 7.48
C ALA A 114 8.36 5.61 8.44
N SER A 115 9.53 6.15 8.79
CA SER A 115 9.61 7.35 9.63
C SER A 115 9.02 8.59 8.96
N GLU A 116 9.13 8.69 7.63
CA GLU A 116 8.56 9.79 6.87
C GLU A 116 7.04 9.63 6.70
N LEU A 117 6.58 8.39 6.49
CA LEU A 117 5.16 8.06 6.53
C LEU A 117 4.55 8.36 7.91
N ASP A 118 5.26 8.00 8.98
CA ASP A 118 4.89 8.28 10.37
C ASP A 118 4.82 9.79 10.66
N ALA A 119 5.79 10.56 10.15
CA ALA A 119 5.83 12.01 10.32
C ALA A 119 4.66 12.71 9.62
N GLN A 120 4.24 12.18 8.47
CA GLN A 120 3.12 12.74 7.70
C GLN A 120 1.76 12.27 8.23
N MET A 121 1.67 11.10 8.87
CA MET A 121 0.40 10.49 9.30
C MET A 121 0.46 9.83 10.70
N PRO A 122 0.72 10.58 11.79
CA PRO A 122 0.99 10.01 13.12
C PRO A 122 -0.21 9.29 13.77
N ALA A 123 -1.45 9.62 13.39
CA ALA A 123 -2.65 8.91 13.84
C ALA A 123 -2.82 7.54 13.16
N ALA A 124 -2.24 7.33 11.97
CA ALA A 124 -2.38 6.10 11.22
C ALA A 124 -1.62 4.94 11.88
N ARG A 125 -0.53 5.18 12.62
CA ARG A 125 0.35 4.13 13.18
C ARG A 125 -0.33 3.24 14.24
N ARG A 126 -1.16 3.81 15.12
CA ARG A 126 -1.92 3.03 16.11
C ARG A 126 -3.01 2.16 15.45
N GLN A 127 -3.59 2.66 14.36
CA GLN A 127 -4.50 1.88 13.52
C GLN A 127 -3.74 0.82 12.70
N LEU A 128 -2.51 1.12 12.25
CA LEU A 128 -1.63 0.24 11.47
C LEU A 128 -1.25 -1.06 12.22
N GLN A 129 -1.10 -0.99 13.55
CA GLN A 129 -0.83 -2.17 14.38
C GLN A 129 -1.97 -3.20 14.37
N THR A 130 -3.23 -2.75 14.42
CA THR A 130 -4.41 -3.64 14.28
C THR A 130 -4.65 -4.12 12.84
N TYR A 131 -3.97 -3.48 11.89
CA TYR A 131 -4.22 -3.60 10.46
C TYR A 131 -3.19 -4.50 9.77
N THR A 132 -2.03 -4.68 10.40
CA THR A 132 -0.95 -5.60 10.01
C THR A 132 -1.05 -6.97 10.66
N GLU A 133 -1.98 -7.17 11.61
CA GLU A 133 -2.35 -8.49 12.11
C GLU A 133 -2.72 -9.39 10.92
N THR A 134 -2.16 -10.60 10.87
CA THR A 134 -2.41 -11.53 9.77
C THR A 134 -3.62 -12.40 10.03
N VAL A 135 -4.49 -12.51 9.03
CA VAL A 135 -5.71 -13.33 9.00
C VAL A 135 -5.69 -14.25 7.78
N TRP A 136 -6.57 -15.24 7.78
CA TRP A 136 -6.77 -16.12 6.63
C TRP A 136 -8.03 -15.74 5.84
N ILE A 137 -7.93 -15.73 4.52
CA ILE A 137 -9.06 -15.56 3.60
C ILE A 137 -9.15 -16.76 2.66
N SER A 138 -10.35 -17.06 2.19
CA SER A 138 -10.58 -18.02 1.10
C SER A 138 -10.41 -17.26 -0.22
N SER A 139 -9.41 -17.58 -1.03
CA SER A 139 -9.22 -16.87 -2.31
C SER A 139 -10.24 -17.27 -3.37
N GLU A 140 -11.00 -18.33 -3.12
CA GLU A 140 -12.09 -18.76 -3.99
C GLU A 140 -13.39 -18.90 -3.19
N GLY A 141 -14.25 -17.89 -3.28
CA GLY A 141 -15.54 -17.88 -2.61
C GLY A 141 -15.47 -17.50 -1.13
N GLY A 142 -16.59 -16.97 -0.63
CA GLY A 142 -16.67 -16.32 0.67
C GLY A 142 -16.23 -14.85 0.63
N SER A 143 -16.57 -14.10 1.68
CA SER A 143 -16.25 -12.68 1.83
C SER A 143 -15.83 -12.36 3.27
N LYS A 144 -15.34 -13.37 3.99
CA LYS A 144 -15.01 -13.30 5.41
C LYS A 144 -13.55 -13.64 5.65
N ARG A 145 -12.95 -12.97 6.64
CA ARG A 145 -11.63 -13.28 7.18
C ARG A 145 -11.73 -14.17 8.41
N HIS A 146 -10.77 -15.08 8.56
CA HIS A 146 -10.76 -16.19 9.52
C HIS A 146 -9.46 -16.22 10.33
N GLY A 147 -9.49 -16.86 11.49
CA GLY A 147 -8.31 -17.04 12.35
C GLY A 147 -7.39 -18.20 11.93
N SER A 148 -7.88 -19.16 11.13
CA SER A 148 -7.13 -20.35 10.70
C SER A 148 -7.42 -20.70 9.24
N ALA A 149 -6.42 -21.31 8.57
CA ALA A 149 -6.53 -21.86 7.21
C ALA A 149 -7.48 -23.08 7.14
N ASP A 150 -7.65 -23.80 8.24
CA ASP A 150 -8.40 -25.06 8.30
C ASP A 150 -9.90 -24.85 8.59
N CYS A 151 -10.36 -23.60 8.57
CA CYS A 151 -11.75 -23.27 8.84
C CYS A 151 -12.68 -23.88 7.78
N SER A 152 -13.86 -24.34 8.18
CA SER A 152 -14.83 -24.95 7.27
C SER A 152 -15.19 -24.00 6.12
N GLY A 153 -15.13 -24.49 4.88
CA GLY A 153 -15.47 -23.70 3.70
C GLY A 153 -14.32 -22.88 3.13
N MET A 154 -13.13 -22.94 3.72
CA MET A 154 -11.91 -22.38 3.12
C MET A 154 -11.58 -23.09 1.81
N ARG A 155 -11.49 -22.33 0.72
CA ARG A 155 -10.98 -22.80 -0.57
C ARG A 155 -9.79 -21.95 -0.95
N HIS A 156 -8.66 -22.60 -1.20
CA HIS A 156 -7.38 -21.94 -1.45
C HIS A 156 -7.06 -20.89 -0.36
N PRO A 157 -6.88 -21.32 0.90
CA PRO A 157 -6.65 -20.40 2.00
C PRO A 157 -5.37 -19.58 1.76
N ARG A 158 -5.51 -18.26 1.87
CA ARG A 158 -4.40 -17.31 1.78
C ARG A 158 -4.28 -16.54 3.08
N LYS A 159 -3.08 -16.49 3.63
CA LYS A 159 -2.74 -15.63 4.76
C LYS A 159 -2.49 -14.21 4.24
N VAL A 160 -3.16 -13.22 4.79
CA VAL A 160 -3.09 -11.79 4.40
C VAL A 160 -3.16 -10.91 5.64
N SER A 161 -2.82 -9.62 5.57
CA SER A 161 -3.07 -8.69 6.68
C SER A 161 -4.56 -8.30 6.75
N ILE A 162 -5.05 -7.91 7.93
CA ILE A 162 -6.43 -7.41 8.11
C ILE A 162 -6.73 -6.27 7.14
N ARG A 163 -5.77 -5.34 6.97
CA ARG A 163 -5.81 -4.30 5.95
C ARG A 163 -6.21 -4.80 4.59
N ASN A 164 -5.44 -5.76 4.14
CA ASN A 164 -5.46 -6.22 2.78
C ASN A 164 -6.74 -7.02 2.55
N ALA A 165 -7.17 -7.79 3.55
CA ALA A 165 -8.48 -8.42 3.57
C ALA A 165 -9.61 -7.38 3.45
N GLU A 166 -9.64 -6.35 4.30
CA GLU A 166 -10.71 -5.35 4.32
C GLU A 166 -10.74 -4.52 3.03
N LYS A 167 -9.58 -4.11 2.51
CA LYS A 167 -9.47 -3.44 1.20
C LYS A 167 -9.93 -4.31 0.04
N ALA A 168 -9.73 -5.63 0.14
CA ALA A 168 -10.22 -6.60 -0.85
C ALA A 168 -11.69 -7.01 -0.61
N GLY A 169 -12.40 -6.35 0.32
CA GLY A 169 -13.83 -6.58 0.58
C GLY A 169 -14.14 -7.73 1.56
N TYR A 170 -13.13 -8.30 2.21
CA TYR A 170 -13.32 -9.34 3.22
C TYR A 170 -13.67 -8.72 4.57
N GLY A 171 -14.92 -8.89 5.00
CA GLY A 171 -15.39 -8.47 6.32
C GLY A 171 -14.97 -9.45 7.42
N ALA A 172 -15.06 -9.03 8.67
CA ALA A 172 -14.80 -9.91 9.80
C ALA A 172 -15.84 -11.05 9.90
N CYS A 173 -15.38 -12.26 10.23
CA CYS A 173 -16.26 -13.35 10.64
C CYS A 173 -16.68 -13.11 12.10
N LEU A 174 -17.97 -12.86 12.34
CA LEU A 174 -18.50 -12.56 13.68
C LEU A 174 -18.20 -13.69 14.67
N LYS A 175 -18.31 -14.95 14.23
CA LYS A 175 -17.99 -16.12 15.05
C LYS A 175 -16.52 -16.12 15.51
N CYS A 176 -15.59 -15.89 14.57
CA CYS A 176 -14.16 -15.85 14.91
C CYS A 176 -13.77 -14.59 15.68
N GLN A 177 -14.53 -13.48 15.56
CA GLN A 177 -14.32 -12.29 16.38
C GLN A 177 -14.71 -12.54 17.83
N GLU A 178 -15.89 -13.11 18.06
CA GLU A 178 -16.39 -13.42 19.40
C GLU A 178 -15.47 -14.41 20.14
N GLU A 179 -14.95 -15.43 19.44
CA GLU A 179 -13.99 -16.40 19.98
C GLU A 179 -12.67 -15.73 20.43
N ARG A 180 -12.16 -14.72 19.69
CA ARG A 180 -10.95 -13.95 20.08
C ARG A 180 -11.21 -13.04 21.28
N GLU A 181 -12.37 -12.40 21.36
CA GLU A 181 -12.73 -11.53 22.48
C GLU A 181 -12.83 -12.32 23.79
N GLN A 182 -13.36 -13.54 23.74
CA GLN A 182 -13.42 -14.45 24.90
C GLN A 182 -12.02 -14.93 25.35
N THR A 183 -11.06 -15.07 24.44
CA THR A 183 -9.68 -15.44 24.81
C THR A 183 -8.94 -14.31 25.52
N VAL A 184 -9.22 -13.05 25.17
CA VAL A 184 -8.64 -11.87 25.85
C VAL A 184 -9.22 -11.72 27.27
N LEU A 185 -10.51 -12.04 27.46
CA LEU A 185 -11.17 -11.97 28.78
C LEU A 185 -10.76 -13.10 29.74
N THR A 186 -10.24 -14.22 29.23
CA THR A 186 -9.89 -15.40 30.04
C THR A 186 -8.44 -15.38 30.55
N TRP A 187 -7.56 -14.55 29.99
CA TRP A 187 -6.15 -14.40 30.42
C TRP A 187 -5.87 -13.09 31.17
N GLY A 188 -6.92 -12.31 31.49
CA GLY A 188 -6.87 -11.10 32.29
C GLY A 188 -7.32 -11.26 33.75
N LYS A 189 -7.34 -12.49 34.28
CA LYS A 189 -7.63 -12.82 35.69
C LYS A 189 -6.46 -13.52 36.34
#